data_AF-A0A8H7QPL0-F1
#
_entry.id   AF-A0A8H7QPL0-F1
#
_cell.length_a   1.000
_cell.length_b   1.000
_cell.length_c   1.000
_cell.angle_alpha   90.00
_cell.angle_beta   90.00
_cell.angle_gamma   90.00
#
_symmetry.space_group_name_H-M   'P 1'
#
loop_
_entity.id
_entity.type
_entity.pdbx_description
1 polymer ?
#
loop_
_entity_poly.entity_id
_entity_poly.type
_entity_poly.pdbx_seq_one_letter_code
_entity_poly.pdbx_strand_id
1 'polypeptide(L)'
;MTKPISSETQNALEVLLQKKTPYSQIIKLLPNISKSTIGNYNKKFFGGAQHTNVGRVLKISAKTQQYIAINIRNGRMDEPKGAVKFLASQFIPMTTSGIKKMLRKKGFKARRKVKTNMVSRDNKKVRLAWEKAHRHYTVTDWRKWVFSDETRMNMWGSDSVSFYWPDKPGTMQPHQTTTKVQNNGGGVMFWGCITADGPGYGT
;
A
#
# COMPACT_ATOMS: atom_id res chain seq x y z
N MET A 1 33.94 -0.64 -6.80
CA MET A 1 33.52 0.06 -8.04
C MET A 1 34.76 0.72 -8.62
N THR A 2 35.14 0.41 -9.85
CA THR A 2 36.24 1.08 -10.54
C THR A 2 35.81 2.51 -10.87
N LYS A 3 36.66 3.50 -10.54
CA LYS A 3 36.37 4.90 -10.86
C LYS A 3 36.40 5.08 -12.38
N PRO A 4 35.40 5.75 -12.99
CA PRO A 4 35.50 6.14 -14.39
C PRO A 4 36.69 7.10 -14.58
N ILE A 5 37.28 7.08 -15.78
CA ILE A 5 38.39 7.96 -16.16
C ILE A 5 37.88 9.42 -16.17
N SER A 6 38.76 10.39 -15.91
CA SER A 6 38.42 11.82 -15.96
C SER A 6 37.75 12.18 -17.29
N SER A 7 36.78 13.11 -17.24
CA SER A 7 36.05 13.62 -18.41
C SER A 7 37.00 14.17 -19.48
N GLU A 8 38.08 14.86 -19.08
CA GLU A 8 39.10 15.40 -19.98
C GLU A 8 39.78 14.29 -20.80
N THR A 9 40.20 13.22 -20.13
CA THR A 9 40.76 12.02 -20.77
C THR A 9 39.76 11.31 -21.67
N GLN A 10 38.45 11.31 -21.33
CA GLN A 10 37.43 10.73 -22.19
C GLN A 10 37.29 11.52 -23.49
N ASN A 11 37.24 12.86 -23.42
CA ASN A 11 37.14 13.73 -24.59
C ASN A 11 38.37 13.64 -25.49
N ALA A 12 39.58 13.62 -24.91
CA ALA A 12 40.82 13.44 -25.66
C ALA A 12 40.84 12.09 -26.41
N LEU A 13 40.36 11.04 -25.75
CA LEU A 13 40.28 9.69 -26.31
C LEU A 13 39.21 9.59 -27.41
N GLU A 14 38.09 10.30 -27.29
CA GLU A 14 37.08 10.43 -28.33
C GLU A 14 37.65 11.08 -29.60
N VAL A 15 38.35 12.21 -29.48
CA VAL A 15 39.00 12.91 -30.62
C VAL A 15 40.04 12.02 -31.31
N LEU A 16 40.86 11.30 -30.54
CA LEU A 16 41.89 10.41 -31.08
C LEU A 16 41.30 9.20 -31.82
N LEU A 17 40.19 8.65 -31.31
CA LEU A 17 39.46 7.57 -31.96
C LEU A 17 38.72 8.03 -33.22
N GLN A 18 38.15 9.25 -33.23
CA GLN A 18 37.59 9.85 -34.46
C GLN A 18 38.63 9.97 -35.56
N LYS A 19 39.87 10.37 -35.19
CA LYS A 19 41.02 10.46 -36.11
C LYS A 19 41.60 9.10 -36.53
N LYS A 20 41.02 7.97 -36.09
CA LYS A 20 41.50 6.59 -36.37
C LYS A 20 42.97 6.37 -36.03
N THR A 21 43.48 7.05 -34.98
CA THR A 21 44.86 6.83 -34.53
C THR A 21 45.05 5.41 -33.99
N PRO A 22 46.21 4.76 -34.24
CA PRO A 22 46.46 3.42 -33.76
C PRO A 22 46.57 3.38 -32.23
N TYR A 23 46.06 2.31 -31.61
CA TYR A 23 45.98 2.20 -30.14
C TYR A 23 47.35 2.34 -29.44
N SER A 24 48.43 1.92 -30.09
CA SER A 24 49.81 2.09 -29.59
C SER A 24 50.19 3.56 -29.40
N GLN A 25 49.72 4.43 -30.30
CA GLN A 25 49.97 5.87 -30.25
C GLN A 25 49.09 6.56 -29.20
N ILE A 26 47.85 6.10 -29.03
CA ILE A 26 46.93 6.58 -27.99
C ILE A 26 47.50 6.28 -26.59
N ILE A 27 48.07 5.09 -26.37
CA ILE A 27 48.69 4.72 -25.09
C ILE A 27 49.90 5.60 -24.77
N LYS A 28 50.70 5.97 -25.77
CA LYS A 28 51.83 6.90 -25.60
C LYS A 28 51.37 8.31 -25.21
N LEU A 29 50.26 8.78 -25.78
CA LEU A 29 49.71 10.12 -25.52
C LEU A 29 48.97 10.21 -24.18
N LEU A 30 48.38 9.11 -23.72
CA LEU A 30 47.60 9.03 -22.48
C LEU A 30 48.15 7.92 -21.56
N PRO A 31 49.21 8.20 -20.78
CA PRO A 31 50.06 7.17 -20.14
C PRO A 31 49.42 6.36 -18.99
N ASN A 32 48.12 6.45 -18.73
CA ASN A 32 47.43 5.70 -17.67
C ASN A 32 46.21 4.91 -18.16
N ILE A 33 46.10 4.68 -19.48
CA ILE A 33 44.94 4.03 -20.10
C ILE A 33 45.37 2.70 -20.71
N SER A 34 44.71 1.61 -20.29
CA SER A 34 44.98 0.29 -20.83
C SER A 34 44.37 0.10 -22.23
N LYS A 35 44.94 -0.80 -23.03
CA LYS A 35 44.42 -1.14 -24.37
C LYS A 35 42.96 -1.62 -24.35
N SER A 36 42.56 -2.35 -23.31
CA SER A 36 41.18 -2.83 -23.14
C SER A 36 40.22 -1.67 -22.85
N THR A 37 40.67 -0.67 -22.08
CA THR A 37 39.93 0.56 -21.84
C THR A 37 39.67 1.33 -23.13
N ILE A 38 40.68 1.50 -23.99
CA ILE A 38 40.52 2.14 -25.32
C ILE A 38 39.49 1.37 -26.15
N GLY A 39 39.57 0.03 -26.18
CA GLY A 39 38.61 -0.81 -26.91
C GLY A 39 37.17 -0.70 -26.38
N ASN A 40 36.99 -0.61 -25.06
CA ASN A 40 35.67 -0.43 -24.44
C ASN A 40 35.08 0.95 -24.77
N TYR A 41 35.90 2.01 -24.73
CA TYR A 41 35.45 3.35 -25.10
C TYR A 41 35.21 3.48 -26.61
N ASN A 42 35.99 2.82 -27.46
CA ASN A 42 35.73 2.75 -28.90
C ASN A 42 34.37 2.09 -29.19
N LYS A 43 34.05 0.98 -28.49
CA LYS A 43 32.71 0.38 -28.55
C LYS A 43 31.62 1.28 -27.98
N LYS A 44 31.91 2.07 -26.94
CA LYS A 44 30.96 3.00 -26.31
C LYS A 44 30.61 4.19 -27.22
N PHE A 45 31.60 4.74 -27.92
CA PHE A 45 31.45 5.91 -28.79
C PHE A 45 30.99 5.54 -30.21
N PHE A 46 31.52 4.44 -30.77
CA PHE A 46 31.32 4.07 -32.18
C PHE A 46 30.72 2.68 -32.39
N GLY A 47 30.56 1.88 -31.33
CA GLY A 47 29.84 0.60 -31.40
C GLY A 47 28.33 0.82 -31.33
N GLY A 48 27.59 0.23 -32.27
CA GLY A 48 26.13 0.29 -32.30
C GLY A 48 25.45 -0.39 -31.10
N ALA A 49 24.20 0.03 -30.86
CA ALA A 49 23.23 -0.42 -29.84
C ALA A 49 23.83 -0.71 -28.45
N GLN A 50 23.73 0.25 -27.53
CA GLN A 50 24.01 -0.01 -26.12
C GLN A 50 23.12 -1.14 -25.61
N HIS A 51 23.73 -2.18 -25.05
CA HIS A 51 22.98 -3.17 -24.28
C HIS A 51 22.37 -2.44 -23.08
N THR A 52 21.06 -2.21 -23.14
CA THR A 52 20.33 -1.84 -21.92
C THR A 52 20.55 -2.99 -20.94
N ASN A 53 21.08 -2.69 -19.76
CA ASN A 53 21.13 -3.68 -18.68
C ASN A 53 19.69 -4.05 -18.34
N VAL A 54 19.18 -5.09 -19.01
CA VAL A 54 17.84 -5.62 -18.74
C VAL A 54 17.94 -6.21 -17.35
N GLY A 55 17.44 -5.46 -16.37
CA GLY A 55 17.40 -5.92 -15.00
C GLY A 55 16.63 -7.23 -14.88
N ARG A 56 16.67 -7.84 -13.70
CA ARG A 56 15.95 -9.09 -13.43
C ARG A 56 14.51 -9.04 -13.94
N VAL A 57 14.17 -10.01 -14.79
CA VAL A 57 12.82 -10.17 -15.34
C VAL A 57 11.81 -10.27 -14.20
N LEU A 58 10.69 -9.54 -14.33
CA LEU A 58 9.63 -9.56 -13.33
C LEU A 58 8.94 -10.94 -13.34
N LYS A 59 8.74 -11.51 -12.15
CA LYS A 59 8.02 -12.80 -11.98
C LYS A 59 6.57 -12.76 -12.49
N ILE A 60 5.99 -11.59 -12.72
CA ILE A 60 4.59 -11.40 -13.07
C ILE A 60 4.50 -10.38 -14.21
N SER A 61 3.67 -10.71 -15.22
CA SER A 61 3.38 -9.84 -16.36
C SER A 61 2.70 -8.53 -15.94
N ALA A 62 2.84 -7.48 -16.76
CA ALA A 62 2.17 -6.21 -16.53
C ALA A 62 0.63 -6.37 -16.44
N LYS A 63 0.05 -7.28 -17.26
CA LYS A 63 -1.38 -7.59 -17.28
C LYS A 63 -1.85 -8.17 -15.95
N THR A 64 -1.14 -9.15 -15.40
CA THR A 64 -1.50 -9.76 -14.11
C THR A 64 -1.34 -8.77 -12.96
N GLN A 65 -0.31 -7.91 -12.99
CA GLN A 65 -0.19 -6.83 -12.01
C GLN A 65 -1.37 -5.84 -12.08
N GLN A 66 -1.83 -5.52 -13.29
CA GLN A 66 -2.99 -4.65 -13.50
C GLN A 66 -4.28 -5.31 -12.98
N TYR A 67 -4.46 -6.60 -13.26
CA TYR A 67 -5.60 -7.38 -12.76
C TYR A 67 -5.67 -7.38 -11.23
N ILE A 68 -4.54 -7.64 -10.56
CA ILE A 68 -4.46 -7.61 -9.09
C ILE A 68 -4.83 -6.21 -8.57
N ALA A 69 -4.26 -5.16 -9.17
CA ALA A 69 -4.54 -3.78 -8.77
C ALA A 69 -6.03 -3.41 -8.90
N ILE A 70 -6.69 -3.82 -9.99
CA ILE A 70 -8.13 -3.58 -10.22
C ILE A 70 -8.98 -4.33 -9.20
N ASN A 71 -8.68 -5.60 -8.94
CA ASN A 71 -9.46 -6.40 -7.99
C ASN A 71 -9.31 -5.89 -6.55
N ILE A 72 -8.12 -5.43 -6.16
CA ILE A 72 -7.93 -4.79 -4.85
C ILE A 72 -8.70 -3.47 -4.77
N ARG A 73 -8.66 -2.63 -5.82
CA ARG A 73 -9.41 -1.36 -5.87
C ARG A 73 -10.92 -1.57 -5.74
N ASN A 74 -11.44 -2.60 -6.40
CA ASN A 74 -12.87 -2.92 -6.40
C ASN A 74 -13.31 -3.72 -5.17
N GLY A 75 -12.41 -4.04 -4.23
CA GLY A 75 -12.71 -4.82 -3.05
C GLY A 75 -13.02 -6.30 -3.31
N ARG A 76 -12.64 -6.84 -4.48
CA ARG A 76 -12.85 -8.25 -4.85
C ARG A 76 -11.74 -9.18 -4.36
N MET A 77 -10.67 -8.63 -3.78
CA MET A 77 -9.50 -9.37 -3.32
C MET A 77 -9.04 -8.87 -1.95
N ASP A 78 -8.81 -9.80 -1.03
CA ASP A 78 -8.50 -9.54 0.38
C ASP A 78 -7.08 -8.99 0.59
N GLU A 79 -6.89 -7.68 0.45
CA GLU A 79 -5.60 -7.02 0.72
C GLU A 79 -4.42 -7.67 -0.07
N PRO A 80 -3.13 -7.36 0.21
CA PRO A 80 -2.01 -8.07 -0.41
C PRO A 80 -1.97 -9.58 -0.11
N LYS A 81 -2.66 -10.05 0.95
CA LYS A 81 -2.70 -11.47 1.33
C LYS A 81 -3.53 -12.29 0.34
N GLY A 82 -4.68 -11.77 -0.08
CA GLY A 82 -5.54 -12.35 -1.10
C GLY A 82 -4.84 -12.45 -2.45
N ALA A 83 -4.03 -11.44 -2.79
CA ALA A 83 -3.20 -11.48 -3.99
C ALA A 83 -2.12 -12.58 -3.93
N VAL A 84 -1.52 -12.84 -2.76
CA VAL A 84 -0.60 -13.98 -2.59
C VAL A 84 -1.35 -15.29 -2.79
N LYS A 85 -2.53 -15.46 -2.18
CA LYS A 85 -3.35 -16.66 -2.34
C LYS A 85 -3.75 -16.90 -3.80
N PHE A 86 -4.15 -15.85 -4.51
CA PHE A 86 -4.48 -15.91 -5.94
C PHE A 86 -3.27 -16.31 -6.79
N LEU A 87 -2.07 -15.79 -6.50
CA LEU A 87 -0.88 -16.17 -7.25
C LEU A 87 -0.43 -17.59 -6.92
N ALA A 88 -0.60 -18.02 -5.66
CA ALA A 88 -0.32 -19.39 -5.26
C ALA A 88 -1.23 -20.40 -5.99
N SER A 89 -2.51 -20.07 -6.22
CA SER A 89 -3.40 -20.93 -7.01
C SER A 89 -3.04 -20.99 -8.50
N GLN A 90 -2.24 -20.05 -8.99
CA GLN A 90 -1.69 -20.04 -10.34
C GLN A 90 -0.26 -20.61 -10.38
N PHE A 91 0.20 -21.26 -9.30
CA PHE A 91 1.56 -21.79 -9.14
C PHE A 91 2.69 -20.74 -9.27
N ILE A 92 2.39 -19.47 -8.98
CA ILE A 92 3.36 -18.37 -9.00
C ILE A 92 3.81 -18.05 -7.57
N PRO A 93 5.02 -18.45 -7.15
CA PRO A 93 5.49 -18.20 -5.78
C PRO A 93 5.88 -16.72 -5.61
N MET A 94 5.07 -15.99 -4.85
CA MET A 94 5.30 -14.59 -4.50
C MET A 94 5.10 -14.33 -3.01
N THR A 95 6.02 -13.58 -2.40
CA THR A 95 5.90 -13.14 -1.02
C THR A 95 4.97 -11.94 -0.90
N THR A 96 4.33 -11.79 0.27
CA THR A 96 3.51 -10.61 0.59
C THR A 96 4.28 -9.30 0.40
N SER A 97 5.57 -9.28 0.74
CA SER A 97 6.47 -8.13 0.53
C SER A 97 6.63 -7.77 -0.95
N GLY A 98 6.73 -8.77 -1.84
CA GLY A 98 6.79 -8.57 -3.28
C GLY A 98 5.54 -7.89 -3.83
N ILE A 99 4.36 -8.33 -3.38
CA ILE A 99 3.07 -7.72 -3.74
C ILE A 99 2.97 -6.30 -3.21
N LYS A 100 3.33 -6.06 -1.94
CA LYS A 100 3.35 -4.71 -1.38
C LYS A 100 4.25 -3.77 -2.17
N LYS A 101 5.43 -4.23 -2.62
CA LYS A 101 6.35 -3.43 -3.44
C LYS A 101 5.75 -3.12 -4.82
N MET A 102 5.12 -4.11 -5.45
CA MET A 102 4.40 -3.94 -6.72
C MET A 102 3.27 -2.92 -6.59
N LEU A 103 2.45 -3.02 -5.55
CA LEU A 103 1.35 -2.10 -5.28
C LEU A 103 1.85 -0.67 -5.02
N ARG A 104 2.93 -0.50 -4.25
CA ARG A 104 3.57 0.80 -4.04
C ARG A 104 4.08 1.41 -5.34
N LYS A 105 4.69 0.62 -6.22
CA LYS A 105 5.10 1.09 -7.57
C LYS A 105 3.91 1.57 -8.41
N LYS A 106 2.71 1.03 -8.17
CA LYS A 106 1.46 1.47 -8.82
C LYS A 106 0.74 2.61 -8.07
N GLY A 107 1.32 3.16 -7.01
CA GLY A 107 0.75 4.28 -6.25
C GLY A 107 -0.19 3.89 -5.10
N PHE A 108 -0.35 2.59 -4.82
CA PHE A 108 -1.19 2.14 -3.70
C PHE A 108 -0.46 2.31 -2.36
N LYS A 109 -1.18 2.79 -1.34
CA LYS A 109 -0.65 2.97 0.02
C LYS A 109 -1.58 2.33 1.04
N ALA A 110 -1.04 1.58 2.00
CA ALA A 110 -1.85 1.00 3.08
C ALA A 110 -2.48 2.11 3.93
N ARG A 111 -3.78 1.97 4.22
CA ARG A 111 -4.54 2.80 5.16
C ARG A 111 -5.33 1.92 6.13
N ARG A 112 -5.54 2.40 7.35
CA ARG A 112 -6.32 1.69 8.37
C ARG A 112 -7.80 1.73 7.99
N LYS A 113 -8.50 0.59 8.06
CA LYS A 113 -9.97 0.58 7.91
C LYS A 113 -10.60 1.25 9.13
N VAL A 114 -11.60 2.09 8.88
CA VAL A 114 -12.43 2.67 9.95
C VAL A 114 -13.45 1.61 10.36
N LYS A 115 -13.59 1.39 11.68
CA LYS A 115 -14.64 0.53 12.22
C LYS A 115 -15.93 1.34 12.27
N THR A 116 -16.95 0.89 11.54
CA THR A 116 -18.25 1.54 11.54
C THR A 116 -19.34 0.50 11.80
N ASN A 117 -20.36 0.89 12.56
CA ASN A 117 -21.55 0.07 12.69
C ASN A 117 -22.32 0.14 11.37
N MET A 118 -22.66 -1.02 10.80
CA MET A 118 -23.51 -1.06 9.62
C MET A 118 -24.94 -0.70 10.05
N VAL A 119 -25.44 0.44 9.57
CA VAL A 119 -26.83 0.86 9.82
C VAL A 119 -27.61 0.66 8.53
N SER A 120 -28.63 -0.20 8.58
CA SER A 120 -29.57 -0.41 7.47
C SER A 120 -30.22 0.92 7.05
N ARG A 121 -30.66 1.01 5.79
CA ARG A 121 -31.35 2.19 5.27
C ARG A 121 -32.59 2.55 6.09
N ASP A 122 -33.32 1.54 6.56
CA ASP A 122 -34.52 1.73 7.37
C ASP A 122 -34.17 2.20 8.77
N ASN A 123 -33.16 1.59 9.40
CA ASN A 123 -32.64 2.05 10.70
C ASN A 123 -32.15 3.51 10.63
N LYS A 124 -31.58 3.95 9.50
CA LYS A 124 -31.21 5.37 9.31
C LYS A 124 -32.43 6.29 9.30
N LYS A 125 -33.52 5.90 8.62
CA LYS A 125 -34.77 6.67 8.61
C LYS A 125 -35.39 6.77 10.00
N VAL A 126 -35.45 5.65 10.73
CA VAL A 126 -35.99 5.60 12.10
C VAL A 126 -35.17 6.48 13.03
N ARG A 127 -33.83 6.38 12.98
CA ARG A 127 -32.94 7.23 13.78
C ARG A 127 -33.11 8.72 13.47
N LEU A 128 -33.24 9.08 12.18
CA LEU A 128 -33.45 10.47 11.77
C LEU A 128 -34.82 11.00 12.23
N ALA A 129 -35.87 10.18 12.15
CA ALA A 129 -37.19 10.57 12.66
C ALA A 129 -37.18 10.77 14.17
N TRP A 130 -36.51 9.88 14.90
CA TRP A 130 -36.32 9.99 16.34
C TRP A 130 -35.56 11.26 16.72
N GLU A 131 -34.44 11.55 16.05
CA GLU A 131 -33.66 12.78 16.24
C GLU A 131 -34.55 14.02 16.02
N LYS A 132 -35.29 14.07 14.92
CA LYS A 132 -36.17 15.21 14.61
C LYS A 132 -37.26 15.41 15.68
N ALA A 133 -37.85 14.33 16.18
CA ALA A 133 -38.87 14.40 17.23
C ALA A 133 -38.30 14.90 18.57
N HIS A 134 -37.05 14.59 18.88
CA HIS A 134 -36.41 14.90 20.16
C HIS A 134 -35.43 16.09 20.07
N ARG A 135 -35.35 16.77 18.91
CA ARG A 135 -34.39 17.85 18.63
C ARG A 135 -34.48 19.03 19.60
N HIS A 136 -35.68 19.30 20.10
CA HIS A 136 -35.99 20.45 20.96
C HIS A 136 -36.16 20.07 22.43
N TYR A 137 -35.73 18.87 22.84
CA TYR A 137 -35.83 18.43 24.23
C TYR A 137 -34.95 19.29 25.14
N THR A 138 -35.54 19.73 26.24
CA THR A 138 -34.85 20.53 27.26
C THR A 138 -34.05 19.65 28.22
N VAL A 139 -33.16 20.24 29.01
CA VAL A 139 -32.39 19.51 30.05
C VAL A 139 -33.33 18.77 31.02
N THR A 140 -34.46 19.39 31.38
CA THR A 140 -35.47 18.76 32.25
C THR A 140 -36.17 17.56 31.60
N ASP A 141 -36.29 17.53 30.27
CA ASP A 141 -36.83 16.38 29.57
C ASP A 141 -35.82 15.25 29.52
N TRP A 142 -34.55 15.55 29.25
CA TRP A 142 -33.46 14.55 29.28
C TRP A 142 -33.24 13.95 30.67
N ARG A 143 -33.49 14.70 31.75
CA ARG A 143 -33.41 14.17 33.13
C ARG A 143 -34.34 12.99 33.42
N LYS A 144 -35.43 12.85 32.65
CA LYS A 144 -36.38 11.73 32.79
C LYS A 144 -35.89 10.45 32.11
N TRP A 145 -34.81 10.52 31.33
CA TRP A 145 -34.31 9.40 30.56
C TRP A 145 -33.23 8.63 31.31
N VAL A 146 -33.32 7.31 31.20
CA VAL A 146 -32.28 6.38 31.64
C VAL A 146 -31.68 5.76 30.39
N PHE A 147 -30.37 5.89 30.23
CA PHE A 147 -29.64 5.25 29.15
C PHE A 147 -29.00 3.98 29.67
N SER A 148 -29.48 2.82 29.24
CA SER A 148 -28.77 1.55 29.46
C SER A 148 -27.97 1.19 28.22
N ASP A 149 -26.79 0.61 28.41
CA ASP A 149 -26.01 0.02 27.33
C ASP A 149 -25.26 -1.22 27.81
N GLU A 150 -24.94 -2.08 26.85
CA GLU A 150 -24.16 -3.30 27.05
C GLU A 150 -22.75 -3.08 26.54
N THR A 151 -21.75 -3.14 27.42
CA THR A 151 -20.35 -3.08 27.01
C THR A 151 -19.69 -4.43 27.19
N ARG A 152 -19.15 -4.96 26.10
CA ARG A 152 -18.33 -6.16 26.12
C ARG A 152 -16.87 -5.84 26.35
N MET A 153 -16.25 -6.52 27.31
CA MET A 153 -14.79 -6.55 27.44
C MET A 153 -14.25 -7.88 26.90
N ASN A 154 -13.40 -7.78 25.87
CA ASN A 154 -12.70 -8.94 25.32
C ASN A 154 -11.56 -9.32 26.25
N MET A 155 -11.61 -10.52 26.85
CA MET A 155 -10.57 -11.03 27.73
C MET A 155 -9.37 -11.60 26.95
N TRP A 156 -9.57 -12.08 25.72
CA TRP A 156 -8.51 -12.55 24.82
C TRP A 156 -8.66 -11.98 23.41
N GLY A 157 -7.54 -11.51 22.84
CA GLY A 157 -7.45 -11.03 21.46
C GLY A 157 -7.76 -9.54 21.31
N SER A 158 -6.87 -8.81 20.66
CA SER A 158 -7.15 -7.44 20.21
C SER A 158 -8.13 -7.50 19.04
N ASP A 159 -9.09 -6.58 18.97
CA ASP A 159 -9.82 -6.33 17.73
C ASP A 159 -8.81 -6.00 16.61
N SER A 160 -8.48 -6.99 15.79
CA SER A 160 -7.38 -6.86 14.84
C SER A 160 -7.57 -5.64 13.93
N VAL A 161 -6.49 -4.88 13.74
CA VAL A 161 -6.50 -3.70 12.87
C VAL A 161 -6.45 -4.17 11.42
N SER A 162 -7.56 -4.00 10.70
CA SER A 162 -7.61 -4.28 9.26
C SER A 162 -7.09 -3.10 8.44
N PHE A 163 -6.51 -3.38 7.27
CA PHE A 163 -6.00 -2.37 6.36
C PHE A 163 -6.72 -2.45 5.01
N TYR A 164 -6.71 -1.37 4.27
CA TYR A 164 -7.08 -1.37 2.85
C TYR A 164 -6.03 -0.62 2.06
N TRP A 165 -5.96 -0.89 0.76
CA TRP A 165 -4.96 -0.32 -0.13
C TRP A 165 -5.67 0.49 -1.21
N PRO A 166 -5.92 1.79 -0.98
CA PRO A 166 -6.38 2.70 -2.02
C PRO A 166 -5.20 3.21 -2.86
N ASP A 167 -5.48 3.52 -4.12
CA ASP A 167 -4.58 4.21 -5.05
C ASP A 167 -4.84 5.73 -5.12
N LYS A 168 -6.06 6.17 -4.77
CA LYS A 168 -6.43 7.60 -4.72
C LYS A 168 -7.11 7.95 -3.40
N PRO A 169 -6.88 9.16 -2.87
CA PRO A 169 -7.73 9.71 -1.81
C PRO A 169 -9.12 10.01 -2.41
N GLY A 170 -10.19 9.55 -1.76
CA GLY A 170 -11.55 9.72 -2.24
C GLY A 170 -12.57 9.22 -1.21
N THR A 171 -13.85 9.26 -1.60
CA THR A 171 -14.96 8.84 -0.74
C THR A 171 -14.83 7.38 -0.34
N MET A 172 -14.93 7.13 0.96
CA MET A 172 -14.75 5.80 1.54
C MET A 172 -15.84 4.85 1.09
N GLN A 173 -15.43 3.70 0.53
CA GLN A 173 -16.35 2.68 0.03
C GLN A 173 -16.68 1.65 1.13
N PRO A 174 -17.82 0.96 1.07
CA PRO A 174 -18.22 -0.01 2.09
C PRO A 174 -17.17 -1.11 2.37
N HIS A 175 -16.45 -1.57 1.35
CA HIS A 175 -15.39 -2.58 1.50
C HIS A 175 -14.12 -2.06 2.22
N GLN A 176 -14.00 -0.74 2.37
CA GLN A 176 -12.88 -0.06 3.04
C GLN A 176 -13.16 0.18 4.52
N THR A 177 -14.40 -0.02 4.97
CA THR A 177 -14.78 -0.07 6.39
C THR A 177 -14.77 -1.51 6.89
N THR A 178 -14.48 -1.69 8.18
CA THR A 178 -14.71 -2.96 8.86
C THR A 178 -16.01 -2.85 9.64
N THR A 179 -16.92 -3.77 9.41
CA THR A 179 -18.12 -3.91 10.23
C THR A 179 -17.74 -4.44 11.60
N LYS A 180 -18.19 -3.75 12.65
CA LYS A 180 -18.25 -4.39 13.97
C LYS A 180 -19.35 -5.44 13.91
N VAL A 181 -18.97 -6.70 13.69
CA VAL A 181 -19.89 -7.82 13.86
C VAL A 181 -19.76 -8.28 15.32
N GLN A 182 -20.85 -8.20 16.09
CA GLN A 182 -20.92 -8.77 17.43
C GLN A 182 -20.93 -10.31 17.29
N ASN A 183 -19.75 -10.95 17.21
CA ASN A 183 -19.65 -12.42 17.15
C ASN A 183 -19.21 -13.04 18.49
N ASN A 184 -19.73 -14.25 18.75
CA ASN A 184 -19.68 -15.17 19.91
C ASN A 184 -18.32 -15.57 20.54
N GLY A 185 -17.28 -14.74 20.49
CA GLY A 185 -15.95 -15.10 21.03
C GLY A 185 -15.71 -14.72 22.50
N GLY A 186 -16.14 -15.53 23.47
CA GLY A 186 -15.72 -15.51 24.89
C GLY A 186 -15.23 -14.17 25.46
N GLY A 187 -16.14 -13.30 25.88
CA GLY A 187 -15.84 -12.05 26.59
C GLY A 187 -16.87 -11.81 27.69
N VAL A 188 -16.52 -11.02 28.71
CA VAL A 188 -17.47 -10.66 29.78
C VAL A 188 -18.33 -9.51 29.28
N MET A 189 -19.65 -9.66 29.43
CA MET A 189 -20.61 -8.61 29.16
C MET A 189 -20.88 -7.86 30.46
N PHE A 190 -20.73 -6.53 30.42
CA PHE A 190 -21.13 -5.66 31.51
C PHE A 190 -22.40 -4.91 31.11
N TRP A 191 -23.32 -4.85 32.07
CA TRP A 191 -24.53 -4.05 31.99
C TRP A 191 -24.37 -2.82 32.86
N GLY A 192 -24.75 -1.67 32.32
CA GLY A 192 -24.76 -0.43 33.07
C GLY A 192 -25.85 0.49 32.57
N CYS A 193 -26.25 1.43 33.42
CA CYS A 193 -27.10 2.52 33.01
C CYS A 193 -26.56 3.86 33.52
N ILE A 194 -26.94 4.93 32.85
CA ILE A 194 -26.57 6.30 33.19
C ILE A 194 -27.87 7.10 33.23
N THR A 195 -28.06 7.83 34.32
CA THR A 195 -29.10 8.83 34.49
C THR A 195 -28.47 10.21 34.58
N ALA A 196 -29.29 11.25 34.64
CA ALA A 196 -28.78 12.61 34.80
C ALA A 196 -28.07 12.86 36.15
N ASP A 197 -28.34 12.02 37.16
CA ASP A 197 -27.76 12.14 38.49
C ASP A 197 -26.50 11.28 38.67
N GLY A 198 -26.17 10.43 37.70
CA GLY A 198 -24.94 9.63 37.71
C GLY A 198 -25.09 8.23 37.10
N PRO A 199 -24.06 7.39 37.22
CA PRO A 199 -24.14 5.99 36.83
C PRO A 199 -25.07 5.22 37.77
N GLY A 200 -26.04 4.50 37.21
CA GLY A 200 -26.85 3.54 37.92
C GLY A 200 -26.17 2.16 37.97
N TYR A 201 -26.31 1.46 39.08
CA TYR A 201 -25.75 0.13 39.26
C TYR A 201 -26.70 -0.93 38.69
N GLY A 202 -26.25 -1.64 37.66
CA GLY A 202 -26.85 -2.92 37.26
C GLY A 202 -26.34 -4.02 38.19
N THR A 203 -27.24 -4.86 38.69
CA THR A 203 -26.94 -6.09 39.44
C THR A 203 -26.27 -7.14 38.57
#